data_AF-A0A812SHC2-F1
#
_entry.id   AF-A0A812SHC2-F1
#
_cell.length_a   1.000
_cell.length_b   1.000
_cell.length_c   1.000
_cell.angle_alpha   90.00
_cell.angle_beta   90.00
_cell.angle_gamma   90.00
#
_symmetry.space_group_name_H-M   'P 1'
#
loop_
_entity.id
_entity.type
_entity.pdbx_description
1 polymer ?
#
loop_
_entity_poly.entity_id
_entity_poly.type
_entity_poly.pdbx_seq_one_letter_code
_entity_poly.pdbx_strand_id
1 'polypeptide(L)'
;MDGIFPAAKQAPLRRPGKFARRTRRKASGPQQLRICKLSGEVVAKTNTHRHTTPMDLLTYLEPVCGVSKYRIRLLHDGQRLRKNGVRRFSSAEDLQVVLLPYVRTNSNSQVSRNLREALYEQDTAKLKKLLWRPVDPNTTFPRYLPRPITALEFALLNQGPRTKTVLLTLLEAKAALDRPENQGMLCTALKHGEDECVRLLLKHRADPNGSKNRIMPMDIACQRRPEQGSFQREAPKTVAMLLSAKADVQPMLRDANSWAMQPTPRDYLDYIHPRTLASTVSLVRAAVMHANPTFMQQLVQTAENANVCILPACLCSAAYGGNEHAVLWLLNAQAAVDSHICHLVLKGAHQLLFSVHARRTALALAAGRGHCGIVAMLLRARADPNTRLDGQTALLQAAAHGAPETVVCSILKAAGEVNREDSFGRTALRLALLYRKPPDLQVVQALLQAKADKQHRDQFGRSPLSIAAQKLDGALLNLMQDEAMQK
;
A
#
# COMPACT_ATOMS: atom_id res chain seq x y z
N MET A 1 22.23 -76.32 -31.75
CA MET A 1 22.51 -75.04 -32.43
C MET A 1 21.71 -73.95 -31.72
N ASP A 2 21.95 -73.73 -30.44
CA ASP A 2 23.08 -72.94 -29.89
C ASP A 2 22.93 -71.46 -30.23
N GLY A 3 22.27 -70.75 -29.33
CA GLY A 3 22.18 -69.29 -29.30
C GLY A 3 22.47 -68.81 -27.89
N ILE A 4 23.76 -68.80 -27.55
CA ILE A 4 24.34 -68.39 -26.27
C ILE A 4 24.05 -66.89 -26.04
N PHE A 5 23.15 -66.57 -25.12
CA PHE A 5 23.08 -65.23 -24.53
C PHE A 5 24.08 -65.15 -23.37
N PRO A 6 25.02 -64.19 -23.35
CA PRO A 6 25.99 -64.09 -22.26
C PRO A 6 25.27 -63.63 -20.99
N ALA A 7 25.45 -64.41 -19.92
CA ALA A 7 24.99 -64.07 -18.57
C ALA A 7 25.40 -62.63 -18.21
N ALA A 8 24.41 -61.79 -17.91
CA ALA A 8 24.63 -60.46 -17.37
C ALA A 8 25.48 -60.60 -16.10
N LYS A 9 26.75 -60.17 -16.17
CA LYS A 9 27.64 -60.07 -15.02
C LYS A 9 26.90 -59.27 -13.94
N GLN A 10 26.54 -59.94 -12.85
CA GLN A 10 26.08 -59.29 -11.64
C GLN A 10 27.14 -58.24 -11.27
N ALA A 11 26.76 -56.97 -11.33
CA ALA A 11 27.60 -55.90 -10.83
C ALA A 11 27.94 -56.23 -9.37
N PRO A 12 29.22 -56.18 -8.95
CA PRO A 12 29.58 -56.57 -7.60
C PRO A 12 28.82 -55.68 -6.62
N LEU A 13 28.06 -56.32 -5.73
CA LEU A 13 27.52 -55.71 -4.51
C LEU A 13 28.68 -55.03 -3.79
N ARG A 14 28.87 -53.72 -4.03
CA ARG A 14 29.81 -52.91 -3.29
C ARG A 14 29.32 -52.89 -1.85
N ARG A 15 29.93 -53.74 -1.02
CA ARG A 15 29.86 -53.62 0.44
C ARG A 15 30.14 -52.16 0.78
N PRO A 16 29.41 -51.53 1.71
CA PRO A 16 29.73 -50.19 2.17
C PRO A 16 31.19 -50.20 2.61
N GLY A 17 32.05 -49.53 1.83
CA GLY A 17 33.47 -49.47 2.12
C GLY A 17 33.63 -48.96 3.55
N LYS A 18 34.41 -49.69 4.35
CA LYS A 18 34.83 -49.21 5.67
C LYS A 18 35.50 -47.87 5.44
N PHE A 19 34.78 -46.79 5.74
CA PHE A 19 35.30 -45.44 5.64
C PHE A 19 36.56 -45.38 6.51
N ALA A 20 37.69 -45.04 5.88
CA ALA A 20 38.93 -44.81 6.58
C ALA A 20 38.65 -43.84 7.74
N ARG A 21 38.85 -44.33 8.98
CA ARG A 21 38.96 -43.48 10.17
C ARG A 21 40.09 -42.50 9.88
N ARG A 22 39.77 -41.29 9.39
CA ARG A 22 40.72 -40.18 9.41
C ARG A 22 41.01 -39.92 10.88
N THR A 23 42.24 -40.23 11.26
CA THR A 23 42.78 -40.05 12.59
C THR A 23 42.48 -38.62 13.06
N ARG A 24 41.77 -38.53 14.19
CA ARG A 24 41.48 -37.30 14.92
C ARG A 24 42.81 -36.62 15.26
N ARG A 25 43.21 -35.60 14.50
CA ARG A 25 44.14 -34.59 15.02
C ARG A 25 43.36 -33.79 16.06
N LYS A 26 43.75 -33.92 17.33
CA LYS A 26 43.35 -32.99 18.40
C LYS A 26 43.82 -31.60 18.00
N ALA A 27 42.95 -30.83 17.38
CA ALA A 27 43.10 -29.39 17.26
C ALA A 27 42.05 -28.75 18.17
N SER A 28 42.52 -28.04 19.19
CA SER A 28 41.75 -27.11 20.02
C SER A 28 41.29 -25.93 19.17
N GLY A 29 40.40 -26.19 18.21
CA GLY A 29 39.77 -25.20 17.35
C GLY A 29 38.28 -25.07 17.68
N PRO A 30 37.63 -23.97 17.24
CA PRO A 30 36.22 -23.72 17.50
C PRO A 30 35.40 -24.92 17.00
N GLN A 31 34.44 -25.37 17.81
CA GLN A 31 33.56 -26.50 17.49
C GLN A 31 32.76 -26.20 16.20
N GLN A 32 33.25 -26.72 15.07
CA GLN A 32 32.68 -26.50 13.74
C GLN A 32 32.03 -27.78 13.20
N LEU A 33 30.77 -27.65 12.77
CA LEU A 33 30.06 -28.62 11.95
C LEU A 33 30.48 -28.45 10.49
N ARG A 34 30.89 -29.55 9.87
CA ARG A 34 31.15 -29.59 8.42
C ARG A 34 30.00 -30.30 7.74
N ILE A 35 29.45 -29.65 6.71
CA ILE A 35 28.30 -30.16 5.97
C ILE A 35 28.78 -30.51 4.57
N CYS A 36 28.75 -31.80 4.23
CA CYS A 36 29.34 -32.34 3.01
C CYS A 36 28.29 -32.99 2.10
N LYS A 37 28.50 -32.95 0.78
CA LYS A 37 27.75 -33.81 -0.16
C LYS A 37 28.16 -35.27 0.03
N LEU A 38 27.38 -36.20 -0.54
CA LEU A 38 27.75 -37.63 -0.60
C LEU A 38 29.10 -37.86 -1.31
N SER A 39 29.51 -36.95 -2.20
CA SER A 39 30.82 -36.97 -2.87
C SER A 39 31.99 -36.56 -1.96
N GLY A 40 31.74 -36.08 -0.73
CA GLY A 40 32.75 -35.58 0.20
C GLY A 40 33.09 -34.08 0.06
N GLU A 41 32.50 -33.39 -0.90
CA GLU A 41 32.64 -31.94 -1.09
C GLU A 41 31.98 -31.16 0.05
N VAL A 42 32.68 -30.20 0.65
CA VAL A 42 32.16 -29.38 1.76
C VAL A 42 31.24 -28.29 1.20
N VAL A 43 29.97 -28.35 1.54
CA VAL A 43 28.93 -27.38 1.16
C VAL A 43 28.90 -26.19 2.11
N ALA A 44 29.06 -26.43 3.42
CA ALA A 44 29.04 -25.37 4.42
C ALA A 44 29.84 -25.74 5.68
N LYS A 45 30.29 -24.72 6.41
CA LYS A 45 30.89 -24.84 7.74
C LYS A 45 30.17 -23.90 8.70
N THR A 46 29.67 -24.41 9.81
CA THR A 46 28.97 -23.62 10.84
C THR A 46 29.43 -23.97 12.23
N ASN A 47 29.26 -23.05 13.19
CA ASN A 47 29.56 -23.34 14.58
C ASN A 47 28.44 -24.18 15.20
N THR A 48 28.81 -25.19 16.00
CA THR A 48 27.87 -26.10 16.67
C THR A 48 26.85 -25.38 17.56
N HIS A 49 27.24 -24.29 18.22
CA HIS A 49 26.39 -23.54 19.15
C HIS A 49 25.26 -22.74 18.48
N ARG A 50 25.31 -22.51 17.16
CA ARG A 50 24.32 -21.68 16.46
C ARG A 50 23.04 -22.43 16.08
N HIS A 51 23.02 -23.75 16.15
CA HIS A 51 21.88 -24.56 15.72
C HIS A 51 21.48 -25.52 16.83
N THR A 52 20.32 -25.31 17.46
CA THR A 52 19.80 -26.15 18.54
C THR A 52 18.90 -27.26 18.02
N THR A 53 18.25 -27.04 16.86
CA THR A 53 17.43 -28.05 16.20
C THR A 53 17.90 -28.35 14.77
N PRO A 54 17.64 -29.58 14.25
CA PRO A 54 17.87 -29.90 12.85
C PRO A 54 17.11 -28.99 11.87
N MET A 55 15.97 -28.42 12.29
CA MET A 55 15.19 -27.48 11.47
C MET A 55 15.91 -26.15 11.28
N ASP A 56 16.61 -25.65 12.30
CA ASP A 56 17.40 -24.41 12.21
C ASP A 56 18.55 -24.58 11.22
N LEU A 57 19.19 -25.77 11.25
CA LEU A 57 20.28 -26.11 10.34
C LEU A 57 19.77 -26.27 8.90
N LEU A 58 18.58 -26.85 8.69
CA LEU A 58 17.94 -26.91 7.37
C LEU A 58 17.59 -25.52 6.83
N THR A 59 17.13 -24.62 7.70
CA THR A 59 16.80 -23.23 7.33
C THR A 59 18.06 -22.45 6.96
N TYR A 60 19.17 -22.69 7.66
CA TYR A 60 20.48 -22.13 7.30
C TYR A 60 21.00 -22.66 5.96
N LEU A 61 20.77 -23.95 5.65
CA LEU A 61 21.23 -24.58 4.42
C LEU A 61 20.40 -24.24 3.19
N GLU A 62 19.17 -23.75 3.36
CA GLU A 62 18.26 -23.40 2.26
C GLU A 62 18.82 -22.35 1.27
N PRO A 63 19.44 -21.23 1.71
CA PRO A 63 20.12 -20.32 0.79
C PRO A 63 21.42 -20.92 0.23
N VAL A 64 22.18 -21.69 1.01
CA VAL A 64 23.47 -22.26 0.58
C VAL A 64 23.30 -23.33 -0.51
N CYS A 65 22.30 -24.20 -0.35
CA CYS A 65 22.02 -25.27 -1.29
C CYS A 65 21.12 -24.82 -2.46
N GLY A 66 20.57 -23.60 -2.43
CA GLY A 66 19.65 -23.07 -3.43
C GLY A 66 18.28 -23.79 -3.50
N VAL A 67 18.06 -24.87 -2.75
CA VAL A 67 16.82 -25.66 -2.77
C VAL A 67 16.02 -25.51 -1.47
N SER A 68 14.70 -25.76 -1.53
CA SER A 68 13.84 -25.66 -0.36
C SER A 68 14.27 -26.62 0.76
N LYS A 69 14.10 -26.21 2.03
CA LYS A 69 14.30 -27.07 3.21
C LYS A 69 13.58 -28.41 3.13
N TYR A 70 12.43 -28.46 2.44
CA TYR A 70 11.66 -29.70 2.25
C TYR A 70 12.37 -30.73 1.36
N ARG A 71 13.33 -30.31 0.52
CA ARG A 71 14.14 -31.18 -0.35
C ARG A 71 15.46 -31.64 0.27
N ILE A 72 15.89 -31.01 1.36
CA ILE A 72 17.17 -31.29 2.01
C ILE A 72 16.97 -32.41 3.05
N ARG A 73 17.81 -33.44 3.00
CA ARG A 73 17.90 -34.48 4.03
C ARG A 73 19.29 -34.46 4.62
N LEU A 74 19.34 -34.49 5.95
CA LEU A 74 20.58 -34.57 6.71
C LEU A 74 20.77 -35.99 7.20
N LEU A 75 21.95 -36.53 6.92
CA LEU A 75 22.41 -37.81 7.42
C LEU A 75 23.59 -37.56 8.36
N HIS A 76 23.63 -38.32 9.45
CA HIS A 76 24.78 -38.42 10.34
C HIS A 76 25.17 -39.90 10.40
N ASP A 77 26.42 -40.22 10.06
CA ASP A 77 26.91 -41.60 9.93
C ASP A 77 25.98 -42.51 9.09
N GLY A 78 25.44 -41.96 8.00
CA GLY A 78 24.52 -42.66 7.10
C GLY A 78 23.08 -42.81 7.60
N GLN A 79 22.76 -42.40 8.83
CA GLN A 79 21.40 -42.42 9.38
C GLN A 79 20.70 -41.07 9.25
N ARG A 80 19.40 -41.10 8.92
CA ARG A 80 18.59 -39.88 8.76
C ARG A 80 18.28 -39.24 10.11
N LEU A 81 18.62 -37.96 10.24
CA LEU A 81 18.30 -37.18 11.43
C LEU A 81 16.79 -36.93 11.55
N ARG A 82 16.25 -37.17 12.76
CA ARG A 82 14.85 -36.88 13.10
C ARG A 82 14.65 -35.38 13.21
N LYS A 83 13.58 -34.87 12.61
CA LYS A 83 13.31 -33.42 12.46
C LYS A 83 13.00 -32.70 13.77
N ASN A 84 12.31 -33.39 14.69
CA ASN A 84 11.80 -32.82 15.94
C ASN A 84 12.67 -33.17 17.16
N GLY A 85 13.84 -33.77 16.94
CA GLY A 85 14.76 -34.09 18.03
C GLY A 85 15.58 -32.88 18.41
N VAL A 86 15.64 -32.56 19.70
CA VAL A 86 16.68 -31.65 20.23
C VAL A 86 18.00 -32.42 20.14
N ARG A 87 18.88 -32.02 19.23
CA ARG A 87 20.21 -32.60 19.10
C ARG A 87 21.22 -31.51 19.35
N ARG A 88 21.85 -31.53 20.52
CA ARG A 88 23.02 -30.67 20.79
C ARG A 88 24.20 -31.26 20.01
N PHE A 89 24.71 -30.51 19.04
CA PHE A 89 25.92 -30.88 18.31
C PHE A 89 27.12 -30.62 19.23
N SER A 90 27.50 -31.59 20.05
CA SER A 90 28.48 -31.37 21.14
C SER A 90 29.95 -31.44 20.66
N SER A 91 30.20 -31.93 19.44
CA SER A 91 31.54 -32.10 18.89
C SER A 91 31.62 -31.72 17.40
N ALA A 92 32.84 -31.56 16.88
CA ALA A 92 33.07 -31.38 15.46
C ALA A 92 32.63 -32.65 14.71
N GLU A 93 31.44 -32.59 14.10
CA GLU A 93 30.82 -33.67 13.36
C GLU A 93 30.71 -33.33 11.87
N ASP A 94 30.88 -34.35 11.03
CA ASP A 94 30.62 -34.26 9.59
C ASP A 94 29.17 -34.71 9.34
N LEU A 95 28.35 -33.82 8.78
CA LEU A 95 26.98 -34.11 8.36
C LEU A 95 26.93 -34.27 6.84
N GLN A 96 26.18 -35.25 6.35
CA GLN A 96 25.96 -35.45 4.93
C GLN A 96 24.63 -34.84 4.50
N VAL A 97 24.64 -34.08 3.40
CA VAL A 97 23.45 -33.49 2.78
C VAL A 97 23.06 -34.28 1.53
N VAL A 98 21.79 -34.66 1.47
CA VAL A 98 21.16 -35.26 0.29
C VAL A 98 20.06 -34.33 -0.21
N LEU A 99 20.15 -33.94 -1.48
CA LEU A 99 19.14 -33.12 -2.15
C LEU A 99 18.21 -34.03 -2.96
N LEU A 100 16.93 -34.02 -2.66
CA LEU A 100 15.95 -34.85 -3.36
C LEU A 100 15.41 -34.11 -4.61
N PRO A 101 15.32 -34.77 -5.78
CA PRO A 101 14.54 -34.27 -6.92
C PRO A 101 13.04 -34.37 -6.63
N TYR A 102 12.23 -33.58 -7.32
CA TYR A 102 10.77 -33.75 -7.28
C TYR A 102 10.36 -34.99 -8.09
N VAL A 103 9.35 -35.70 -7.61
CA VAL A 103 8.68 -36.77 -8.33
C VAL A 103 7.70 -36.12 -9.29
N ARG A 104 7.81 -36.45 -10.58
CA ARG A 104 6.82 -36.04 -11.58
C ARG A 104 5.49 -36.73 -11.24
N THR A 105 4.50 -35.94 -10.85
CA THR A 105 3.16 -36.44 -10.53
C THR A 105 2.22 -36.14 -11.70
N ASN A 106 1.56 -37.16 -12.22
CA ASN A 106 0.44 -36.95 -13.14
C ASN A 106 -0.74 -36.34 -12.35
N SER A 107 -1.59 -35.57 -13.02
CA SER A 107 -2.78 -34.91 -12.44
C SER A 107 -3.71 -35.87 -11.67
N ASN A 108 -3.77 -37.13 -12.09
CA ASN A 108 -4.57 -38.19 -11.48
C ASN A 108 -3.83 -39.09 -10.49
N SER A 109 -2.57 -38.79 -10.17
CA SER A 109 -1.83 -39.58 -9.18
C SER A 109 -2.45 -39.46 -7.78
N GLN A 110 -2.34 -40.52 -6.96
CA GLN A 110 -2.80 -40.51 -5.58
C GLN A 110 -2.16 -39.36 -4.77
N VAL A 111 -0.90 -39.02 -5.10
CA VAL A 111 -0.17 -37.92 -4.46
C VAL A 111 -0.82 -36.57 -4.79
N SER A 112 -1.21 -36.35 -6.05
CA SER A 112 -1.93 -35.14 -6.48
C SER A 112 -3.31 -35.04 -5.83
N ARG A 113 -4.03 -36.16 -5.69
CA ARG A 113 -5.35 -36.21 -5.01
C ARG A 113 -5.22 -35.86 -3.53
N ASN A 114 -4.27 -36.49 -2.82
CA ASN A 114 -4.03 -36.22 -1.40
C ASN A 114 -3.58 -34.78 -1.17
N LEU A 115 -2.79 -34.20 -2.09
CA LEU A 115 -2.39 -32.79 -2.03
C LEU A 115 -3.60 -31.87 -2.23
N ARG A 116 -4.44 -32.15 -3.24
CA ARG A 116 -5.68 -31.39 -3.49
C ARG A 116 -6.62 -31.44 -2.29
N GLU A 117 -6.80 -32.61 -1.70
CA GLU A 117 -7.64 -32.82 -0.52
C GLU A 117 -7.09 -32.03 0.68
N ALA A 118 -5.78 -32.08 0.94
CA ALA A 118 -5.16 -31.31 2.01
C ALA A 118 -5.32 -29.78 1.83
N LEU A 119 -5.28 -29.30 0.58
CA LEU A 119 -5.53 -27.89 0.25
C LEU A 119 -7.02 -27.53 0.40
N TYR A 120 -7.92 -28.45 0.06
CA TYR A 120 -9.36 -28.27 0.20
C TYR A 120 -9.79 -28.20 1.67
N GLU A 121 -9.27 -29.11 2.49
CA GLU A 121 -9.51 -29.20 3.94
C GLU A 121 -8.75 -28.11 4.74
N GLN A 122 -7.82 -27.40 4.10
CA GLN A 122 -6.86 -26.49 4.73
C GLN A 122 -6.07 -27.14 5.90
N ASP A 123 -5.76 -28.43 5.78
CA ASP A 123 -4.99 -29.17 6.78
C ASP A 123 -3.49 -28.93 6.59
N THR A 124 -2.97 -27.97 7.35
CA THR A 124 -1.54 -27.61 7.35
C THR A 124 -0.63 -28.76 7.82
N ALA A 125 -1.10 -29.69 8.66
CA ALA A 125 -0.29 -30.80 9.15
C ALA A 125 -0.15 -31.88 8.08
N LYS A 126 -1.25 -32.24 7.41
CA LYS A 126 -1.26 -33.15 6.26
C LYS A 126 -0.46 -32.57 5.10
N LEU A 127 -0.62 -31.27 4.80
CA LEU A 127 0.15 -30.57 3.78
C LEU A 127 1.66 -30.59 4.05
N LYS A 128 2.10 -30.24 5.27
CA LYS A 128 3.52 -30.32 5.65
C LYS A 128 4.07 -31.74 5.52
N LYS A 129 3.32 -32.76 5.97
CA LYS A 129 3.72 -34.18 5.82
C LYS A 129 3.90 -34.56 4.34
N LEU A 130 3.02 -34.08 3.46
CA LEU A 130 3.11 -34.32 2.01
C LEU A 130 4.29 -33.58 1.37
N LEU A 131 4.54 -32.31 1.70
CA LEU A 131 5.68 -31.53 1.18
C LEU A 131 7.03 -32.07 1.64
N TRP A 132 7.07 -32.78 2.77
CA TRP A 132 8.26 -33.54 3.20
C TRP A 132 8.50 -34.82 2.39
N ARG A 133 7.58 -35.21 1.52
CA ARG A 133 7.85 -36.16 0.44
C ARG A 133 8.32 -35.34 -0.77
N PRO A 134 9.06 -35.92 -1.73
CA PRO A 134 9.53 -35.20 -2.92
C PRO A 134 8.37 -34.84 -3.89
N VAL A 135 7.35 -34.14 -3.39
CA VAL A 135 6.18 -33.67 -4.16
C VAL A 135 6.50 -32.29 -4.70
N ASP A 136 6.20 -32.06 -5.98
CA ASP A 136 6.33 -30.75 -6.58
C ASP A 136 5.24 -29.81 -6.04
N PRO A 137 5.58 -28.70 -5.34
CA PRO A 137 4.61 -27.72 -4.88
C PRO A 137 3.90 -27.00 -6.03
N ASN A 138 4.43 -27.08 -7.27
CA ASN A 138 3.81 -26.53 -8.48
C ASN A 138 2.91 -27.52 -9.21
N THR A 139 2.54 -28.63 -8.55
CA THR A 139 1.59 -29.59 -9.12
C THR A 139 0.32 -28.86 -9.55
N THR A 140 -0.09 -29.10 -10.79
CA THR A 140 -1.28 -28.48 -11.37
C THR A 140 -2.48 -29.40 -11.32
N PHE A 141 -3.66 -28.84 -11.08
CA PHE A 141 -4.91 -29.56 -10.93
C PHE A 141 -5.84 -29.25 -12.10
N PRO A 142 -6.34 -30.28 -12.82
CA PRO A 142 -7.44 -30.08 -13.74
C PRO A 142 -8.69 -29.73 -12.92
N ARG A 143 -9.34 -28.64 -13.30
CA ARG A 143 -10.68 -28.21 -12.84
C ARG A 143 -11.53 -28.04 -14.10
N TYR A 144 -12.85 -27.92 -13.97
CA TYR A 144 -13.78 -27.55 -15.07
C TYR A 144 -13.53 -26.15 -15.68
N LEU A 145 -12.31 -25.62 -15.55
CA LEU A 145 -11.87 -24.34 -16.09
C LEU A 145 -11.01 -24.59 -17.34
N PRO A 146 -10.89 -23.60 -18.25
CA PRO A 146 -10.14 -23.75 -19.50
C PRO A 146 -8.63 -23.99 -19.32
N ARG A 147 -8.10 -23.89 -18.09
CA ARG A 147 -6.67 -24.12 -17.78
C ARG A 147 -6.47 -24.89 -16.48
N PRO A 148 -5.33 -25.57 -16.32
CA PRO A 148 -4.96 -26.19 -15.05
C PRO A 148 -4.57 -25.13 -14.01
N ILE A 149 -4.92 -25.36 -12.74
CA ILE A 149 -4.69 -24.44 -11.61
C ILE A 149 -3.54 -24.95 -10.77
N THR A 150 -2.63 -24.07 -10.31
CA THR A 150 -1.54 -24.46 -9.41
C THR A 150 -2.02 -24.65 -7.97
N ALA A 151 -1.26 -25.34 -7.13
CA ALA A 151 -1.56 -25.43 -5.70
C ALA A 151 -1.69 -24.05 -5.01
N LEU A 152 -0.93 -23.04 -5.46
CA LEU A 152 -1.02 -21.67 -4.95
C LEU A 152 -2.34 -21.00 -5.33
N GLU A 153 -2.73 -21.03 -6.60
CA GLU A 153 -3.99 -20.44 -7.07
C GLU A 153 -5.19 -21.20 -6.47
N PHE A 154 -5.09 -22.53 -6.28
CA PHE A 154 -6.11 -23.31 -5.59
C PHE A 154 -6.29 -22.88 -4.14
N ALA A 155 -5.20 -22.66 -3.40
CA ALA A 155 -5.27 -22.20 -2.01
C ALA A 155 -5.95 -20.84 -1.89
N LEU A 156 -5.71 -19.91 -2.83
CA LEU A 156 -6.35 -18.59 -2.84
C LEU A 156 -7.84 -18.66 -3.24
N LEU A 157 -8.21 -19.57 -4.14
CA LEU A 157 -9.61 -19.77 -4.55
C LEU A 157 -10.45 -20.45 -3.45
N ASN A 158 -9.83 -21.29 -2.61
CA ASN A 158 -10.50 -21.99 -1.53
C ASN A 158 -10.30 -21.27 -0.20
N GLN A 159 -11.06 -20.19 -0.01
CA GLN A 159 -10.95 -19.31 1.16
C GLN A 159 -11.36 -20.01 2.46
N GLY A 160 -10.63 -19.70 3.53
CA GLY A 160 -10.92 -20.18 4.88
C GLY A 160 -9.94 -19.63 5.91
N PRO A 161 -10.12 -19.98 7.20
CA PRO A 161 -9.36 -19.37 8.31
C PRO A 161 -7.86 -19.69 8.26
N ARG A 162 -7.45 -20.72 7.50
CA ARG A 162 -6.06 -21.17 7.40
C ARG A 162 -5.44 -20.91 6.03
N THR A 163 -6.09 -20.15 5.14
CA THR A 163 -5.53 -19.80 3.82
C THR A 163 -4.12 -19.25 3.93
N LYS A 164 -3.89 -18.30 4.85
CA LYS A 164 -2.58 -17.69 5.12
C LYS A 164 -1.50 -18.72 5.43
N THR A 165 -1.80 -19.68 6.31
CA THR A 165 -0.81 -20.66 6.77
C THR A 165 -0.53 -21.70 5.69
N VAL A 166 -1.55 -22.11 4.93
CA VAL A 166 -1.40 -22.96 3.75
C VAL A 166 -0.52 -22.27 2.70
N LEU A 167 -0.81 -21.01 2.38
CA LEU A 167 -0.04 -20.21 1.41
C LEU A 167 1.42 -20.07 1.86
N LEU A 168 1.66 -19.73 3.12
CA LEU A 168 3.01 -19.66 3.70
C LEU A 168 3.77 -20.98 3.52
N THR A 169 3.13 -22.11 3.82
CA THR A 169 3.80 -23.43 3.68
C THR A 169 4.17 -23.78 2.24
N LEU A 170 3.35 -23.37 1.26
CA LEU A 170 3.66 -23.55 -0.16
C LEU A 170 4.80 -22.63 -0.62
N LEU A 171 4.83 -21.38 -0.14
CA LEU A 171 5.91 -20.43 -0.44
C LEU A 171 7.25 -20.87 0.20
N GLU A 172 7.23 -21.39 1.42
CA GLU A 172 8.40 -22.03 2.05
C GLU A 172 8.87 -23.28 1.28
N ALA A 173 7.97 -23.94 0.54
CA ALA A 173 8.32 -25.02 -0.37
C ALA A 173 8.96 -24.54 -1.69
N LYS A 174 9.15 -23.22 -1.86
CA LYS A 174 9.60 -22.56 -3.09
C LYS A 174 8.65 -22.82 -4.27
N ALA A 175 7.34 -22.76 -4.03
CA ALA A 175 6.36 -22.70 -5.11
C ALA A 175 6.63 -21.47 -5.99
N ALA A 176 6.64 -21.66 -7.31
CA ALA A 176 7.07 -20.66 -8.27
C ALA A 176 5.96 -19.62 -8.51
N LEU A 177 6.26 -18.35 -8.24
CA LEU A 177 5.31 -17.24 -8.42
C LEU A 177 5.25 -16.75 -9.88
N ASP A 178 6.36 -16.85 -10.62
CA ASP A 178 6.54 -16.25 -11.96
C ASP A 178 5.87 -17.04 -13.10
N ARG A 179 5.17 -18.12 -12.77
CA ARG A 179 4.55 -18.99 -13.76
C ARG A 179 3.40 -18.29 -14.49
N PRO A 180 3.14 -18.59 -15.77
CA PRO A 180 2.02 -18.01 -16.51
C PRO A 180 0.68 -18.37 -15.87
N GLU A 181 0.56 -19.58 -15.28
CA GLU A 181 -0.65 -19.98 -14.55
C GLU A 181 -0.86 -19.14 -13.27
N ASN A 182 0.18 -18.48 -12.77
CA ASN A 182 0.17 -17.69 -11.54
C ASN A 182 0.11 -16.17 -11.78
N GLN A 183 0.21 -15.72 -13.04
CA GLN A 183 -0.08 -14.34 -13.43
C GLN A 183 -1.53 -14.00 -13.00
N GLY A 184 -1.73 -13.04 -12.10
CA GLY A 184 -3.03 -12.72 -11.53
C GLY A 184 -3.37 -13.35 -10.16
N MET A 185 -2.48 -14.11 -9.52
CA MET A 185 -2.69 -14.54 -8.12
C MET A 185 -2.87 -13.36 -7.15
N LEU A 186 -2.13 -12.27 -7.41
CA LEU A 186 -2.26 -11.04 -6.65
C LEU A 186 -3.65 -10.42 -6.86
N CYS A 187 -4.16 -10.42 -8.10
CA CYS A 187 -5.51 -9.99 -8.42
C CYS A 187 -6.57 -10.84 -7.69
N THR A 188 -6.40 -12.16 -7.64
CA THR A 188 -7.34 -13.03 -6.91
C THR A 188 -7.32 -12.74 -5.41
N ALA A 189 -6.14 -12.65 -4.79
CA ALA A 189 -6.01 -12.33 -3.38
C ALA A 189 -6.66 -10.96 -3.03
N LEU A 190 -6.49 -9.97 -3.90
CA LEU A 190 -7.07 -8.64 -3.73
C LEU A 190 -8.60 -8.61 -3.86
N LYS A 191 -9.16 -9.36 -4.83
CA LYS A 191 -10.63 -9.49 -4.98
C LYS A 191 -11.28 -10.12 -3.74
N HIS A 192 -10.55 -11.01 -3.09
CA HIS A 192 -11.02 -11.84 -1.99
C HIS A 192 -10.86 -11.23 -0.60
N GLY A 193 -10.26 -10.04 -0.49
CA GLY A 193 -10.18 -9.34 0.79
C GLY A 193 -8.92 -9.62 1.63
N GLU A 194 -8.03 -10.52 1.19
CA GLU A 194 -6.99 -11.08 2.05
C GLU A 194 -5.68 -10.25 2.06
N ASP A 195 -5.68 -9.14 2.80
CA ASP A 195 -4.53 -8.21 2.91
C ASP A 195 -3.24 -8.91 3.35
N GLU A 196 -3.35 -9.83 4.30
CA GLU A 196 -2.22 -10.59 4.82
C GLU A 196 -1.64 -11.57 3.78
N CYS A 197 -2.47 -12.13 2.90
CA CYS A 197 -2.00 -12.98 1.81
C CYS A 197 -1.32 -12.15 0.72
N VAL A 198 -1.83 -10.97 0.41
CA VAL A 198 -1.15 -10.00 -0.48
C VAL A 198 0.22 -9.64 0.08
N ARG A 199 0.33 -9.35 1.38
CA ARG A 199 1.60 -9.06 2.05
C ARG A 199 2.59 -10.20 1.95
N LEU A 200 2.14 -11.44 2.15
CA LEU A 200 2.98 -12.63 2.03
C LEU A 200 3.49 -12.84 0.60
N LEU A 201 2.61 -12.71 -0.40
CA LEU A 201 2.99 -12.85 -1.81
C LEU A 201 4.05 -11.82 -2.21
N LEU A 202 3.86 -10.55 -1.84
CA LEU A 202 4.83 -9.49 -2.13
C LEU A 202 6.18 -9.72 -1.41
N LYS A 203 6.16 -10.18 -0.15
CA LYS A 203 7.39 -10.53 0.59
C LYS A 203 8.21 -11.62 -0.11
N HIS A 204 7.54 -12.56 -0.78
CA HIS A 204 8.17 -13.62 -1.54
C HIS A 204 8.49 -13.24 -3.01
N ARG A 205 8.46 -11.93 -3.33
CA ARG A 205 8.77 -11.36 -4.66
C ARG A 205 7.76 -11.70 -5.76
N ALA A 206 6.47 -11.80 -5.42
CA ALA A 206 5.43 -11.83 -6.45
C ALA A 206 5.48 -10.54 -7.29
N ASP A 207 5.33 -10.67 -8.61
CA ASP A 207 5.24 -9.53 -9.51
C ASP A 207 4.01 -8.67 -9.16
N PRO A 208 4.19 -7.40 -8.74
CA PRO A 208 3.08 -6.50 -8.42
C PRO A 208 2.25 -6.11 -9.65
N ASN A 209 2.79 -6.31 -10.85
CA ASN A 209 2.15 -6.00 -12.14
C ASN A 209 1.67 -7.27 -12.86
N GLY A 210 1.84 -8.44 -12.25
CA GLY A 210 1.50 -9.71 -12.86
C GLY A 210 0.00 -9.88 -13.02
N SER A 211 -0.52 -9.61 -14.21
CA SER A 211 -1.92 -9.85 -14.58
C SER A 211 -2.04 -10.61 -15.90
N LYS A 212 -3.14 -11.36 -16.03
CA LYS A 212 -3.55 -12.02 -17.27
C LYS A 212 -4.43 -11.14 -18.16
N ASN A 213 -5.08 -10.15 -17.55
CA ASN A 213 -6.01 -9.27 -18.23
C ASN A 213 -5.44 -7.85 -18.22
N ARG A 214 -6.07 -6.92 -18.95
CA ARG A 214 -5.75 -5.48 -18.85
C ARG A 214 -5.92 -4.91 -17.43
N ILE A 215 -6.68 -5.59 -16.57
CA ILE A 215 -6.90 -5.19 -15.17
C ILE A 215 -5.68 -5.58 -14.35
N MET A 216 -4.94 -4.58 -13.86
CA MET A 216 -3.78 -4.76 -12.99
C MET A 216 -4.21 -4.99 -11.54
N PRO A 217 -3.34 -5.58 -10.70
CA PRO A 217 -3.59 -5.69 -9.25
C PRO A 217 -3.86 -4.32 -8.61
N MET A 218 -3.17 -3.28 -9.06
CA MET A 218 -3.36 -1.90 -8.61
C MET A 218 -4.81 -1.41 -8.82
N ASP A 219 -5.42 -1.73 -9.97
CA ASP A 219 -6.81 -1.33 -10.27
C ASP A 219 -7.80 -1.94 -9.28
N ILE A 220 -7.60 -3.22 -8.93
CA ILE A 220 -8.44 -3.95 -7.99
C ILE A 220 -8.26 -3.39 -6.58
N ALA A 221 -7.01 -3.12 -6.18
CA ALA A 221 -6.71 -2.55 -4.87
C ALA A 221 -7.34 -1.17 -4.68
N CYS A 222 -7.29 -0.32 -5.70
CA CYS A 222 -7.87 1.02 -5.68
C CYS A 222 -9.41 1.01 -5.70
N GLN A 223 -10.04 0.01 -6.34
CA GLN A 223 -11.50 -0.15 -6.40
C GLN A 223 -12.09 -0.84 -5.16
N ARG A 224 -11.25 -1.38 -4.28
CA ARG A 224 -11.72 -2.13 -3.12
C ARG A 224 -12.33 -1.19 -2.07
N ARG A 225 -13.54 -1.51 -1.62
CA ARG A 225 -14.21 -0.78 -0.53
C ARG A 225 -13.58 -1.18 0.82
N PRO A 226 -13.33 -0.23 1.74
CA PRO A 226 -13.07 -0.59 3.13
C PRO A 226 -14.30 -1.32 3.69
N GLU A 227 -14.08 -2.42 4.41
CA GLU A 227 -15.12 -3.37 4.86
C GLU A 227 -16.10 -2.75 5.87
N GLN A 228 -15.80 -1.57 6.38
CA GLN A 228 -16.65 -0.82 7.30
C GLN A 228 -16.89 0.56 6.68
N GLY A 229 -18.15 0.99 6.59
CA GLY A 229 -18.59 2.25 5.96
C GLY A 229 -17.95 3.55 6.50
N SER A 230 -16.90 3.47 7.33
CA SER A 230 -16.03 4.57 7.72
C SER A 230 -15.04 4.92 6.60
N PHE A 231 -15.55 5.55 5.54
CA PHE A 231 -14.73 6.21 4.51
C PHE A 231 -13.71 7.23 5.08
N GLN A 232 -13.87 7.61 6.36
CA GLN A 232 -13.19 8.74 6.96
C GLN A 232 -11.75 8.50 7.41
N ARG A 233 -11.24 7.26 7.58
CA ARG A 233 -9.91 7.11 8.23
C ARG A 233 -8.96 6.01 7.75
N GLU A 234 -9.40 4.94 7.12
CA GLU A 234 -8.46 3.90 6.68
C GLU A 234 -7.99 4.12 5.24
N ALA A 235 -6.68 4.33 5.07
CA ALA A 235 -6.05 4.27 3.76
C ALA A 235 -6.16 2.83 3.21
N PRO A 236 -6.25 2.63 1.88
CA PRO A 236 -6.22 1.29 1.32
C PRO A 236 -4.83 0.68 1.57
N LYS A 237 -4.69 -0.09 2.67
CA LYS A 237 -3.45 -0.73 3.11
C LYS A 237 -2.81 -1.55 1.98
N THR A 238 -3.63 -2.19 1.16
CA THR A 238 -3.24 -2.94 -0.04
C THR A 238 -2.58 -2.09 -1.10
N VAL A 239 -3.08 -0.89 -1.36
CA VAL A 239 -2.47 0.05 -2.31
C VAL A 239 -1.09 0.45 -1.83
N ALA A 240 -0.94 0.82 -0.55
CA ALA A 240 0.37 1.13 0.03
C ALA A 240 1.36 -0.05 -0.06
N MET A 241 0.88 -1.28 0.15
CA MET A 241 1.70 -2.48 -0.01
C MET A 241 2.18 -2.67 -1.45
N LEU A 242 1.29 -2.53 -2.44
CA LEU A 242 1.64 -2.65 -3.86
C LEU A 242 2.64 -1.58 -4.29
N LEU A 243 2.43 -0.34 -3.84
CA LEU A 243 3.33 0.77 -4.12
C LEU A 243 4.72 0.55 -3.51
N SER A 244 4.79 0.00 -2.29
CA SER A 244 6.07 -0.37 -1.67
C SER A 244 6.83 -1.43 -2.47
N ALA A 245 6.10 -2.26 -3.23
CA ALA A 245 6.64 -3.28 -4.11
C ALA A 245 6.97 -2.76 -5.54
N LYS A 246 6.85 -1.45 -5.81
CA LYS A 246 7.05 -0.81 -7.13
C LYS A 246 6.02 -1.22 -8.18
N ALA A 247 4.76 -1.40 -7.79
CA ALA A 247 3.65 -1.55 -8.73
C ALA A 247 3.57 -0.35 -9.69
N ASP A 248 3.27 -0.61 -10.96
CA ASP A 248 3.05 0.42 -11.97
C ASP A 248 1.64 1.00 -11.85
N VAL A 249 1.58 2.32 -11.95
CA VAL A 249 0.35 3.11 -11.84
C VAL A 249 -0.09 3.60 -13.23
N GLN A 250 0.80 3.57 -14.24
CA GLN A 250 0.51 4.06 -15.59
C GLN A 250 -0.71 3.41 -16.26
N PRO A 251 -0.92 2.08 -16.21
CA PRO A 251 -2.03 1.45 -16.93
C PRO A 251 -3.40 1.98 -16.47
N MET A 252 -3.54 2.23 -15.17
CA MET A 252 -4.73 2.84 -14.56
C MET A 252 -5.00 4.26 -15.09
N LEU A 253 -3.93 5.01 -15.38
CA LEU A 253 -4.00 6.39 -15.88
C LEU A 253 -4.14 6.46 -17.40
N ARG A 254 -3.71 5.43 -18.15
CA ARG A 254 -3.89 5.37 -19.61
C ARG A 254 -5.33 5.19 -20.03
N ASP A 255 -6.14 4.46 -19.26
CA ASP A 255 -7.58 4.32 -19.56
C ASP A 255 -8.30 5.68 -19.45
N ALA A 256 -7.79 6.62 -18.62
CA ALA A 256 -8.27 8.00 -18.57
C ALA A 256 -7.90 8.83 -19.82
N ASN A 257 -6.88 8.41 -20.57
CA ASN A 257 -6.38 9.08 -21.78
C ASN A 257 -6.83 8.41 -23.09
N SER A 258 -7.70 7.39 -23.04
CA SER A 258 -8.21 6.75 -24.26
C SER A 258 -9.13 7.66 -25.09
N TRP A 259 -9.45 8.86 -24.58
CA TRP A 259 -10.24 9.86 -25.27
C TRP A 259 -9.29 10.87 -25.91
N ALA A 260 -9.41 11.07 -27.22
CA ALA A 260 -8.51 11.87 -28.07
C ALA A 260 -8.44 13.38 -27.75
N MET A 261 -9.06 13.82 -26.66
CA MET A 261 -8.96 15.19 -26.16
C MET A 261 -7.82 15.24 -25.15
N GLN A 262 -6.86 16.15 -25.30
CA GLN A 262 -6.01 16.57 -24.19
C GLN A 262 -6.88 17.48 -23.31
N PRO A 263 -7.54 16.98 -22.25
CA PRO A 263 -8.44 17.83 -21.49
C PRO A 263 -7.59 18.83 -20.71
N THR A 264 -7.96 20.11 -20.75
CA THR A 264 -7.33 21.08 -19.85
C THR A 264 -7.59 20.65 -18.40
N PRO A 265 -6.76 21.07 -17.43
CA PRO A 265 -7.00 20.75 -16.02
C PRO A 265 -8.40 21.11 -15.50
N ARG A 266 -9.07 22.07 -16.18
CA ARG A 266 -10.45 22.49 -15.94
C ARG A 266 -11.47 21.44 -16.36
N ASP A 267 -11.24 20.73 -17.45
CA ASP A 267 -12.20 19.83 -18.07
C ASP A 267 -12.04 18.38 -17.58
N TYR A 268 -10.82 18.01 -17.15
CA TYR A 268 -10.48 16.63 -16.77
C TYR A 268 -11.50 16.02 -15.78
N LEU A 269 -11.88 16.74 -14.72
CA LEU A 269 -12.79 16.19 -13.70
C LEU A 269 -14.26 16.10 -14.12
N ASP A 270 -14.68 16.88 -15.10
CA ASP A 270 -16.06 16.84 -15.61
C ASP A 270 -16.27 15.64 -16.57
N TYR A 271 -15.19 15.15 -17.20
CA TYR A 271 -15.21 14.06 -18.18
C TYR A 271 -14.63 12.71 -17.70
N ILE A 272 -14.04 12.64 -16.50
CA ILE A 272 -13.52 11.37 -15.97
C ILE A 272 -14.66 10.39 -15.68
N HIS A 273 -14.52 9.16 -16.19
CA HIS A 273 -15.39 8.06 -15.84
C HIS A 273 -15.37 7.79 -14.31
N PRO A 274 -16.53 7.60 -13.63
CA PRO A 274 -16.59 7.44 -12.17
C PRO A 274 -15.66 6.37 -11.58
N ARG A 275 -15.38 5.31 -12.37
CA ARG A 275 -14.45 4.23 -12.00
C ARG A 275 -12.97 4.68 -11.97
N THR A 276 -12.54 5.49 -12.93
CA THR A 276 -11.17 6.04 -12.95
C THR A 276 -11.04 7.13 -11.88
N LEU A 277 -12.09 7.91 -11.62
CA LEU A 277 -12.14 8.87 -10.49
C LEU A 277 -11.95 8.18 -9.13
N ALA A 278 -12.68 7.10 -8.89
CA ALA A 278 -12.55 6.35 -7.65
C ALA A 278 -11.14 5.78 -7.44
N SER A 279 -10.55 5.29 -8.54
CA SER A 279 -9.21 4.69 -8.49
C SER A 279 -8.13 5.74 -8.25
N THR A 280 -8.25 6.92 -8.88
CA THR A 280 -7.36 8.05 -8.64
C THR A 280 -7.51 8.62 -7.23
N VAL A 281 -8.73 8.70 -6.69
CA VAL A 281 -8.98 9.08 -5.29
C VAL A 281 -8.27 8.15 -4.31
N SER A 282 -8.40 6.83 -4.51
CA SER A 282 -7.73 5.83 -3.66
C SER A 282 -6.21 5.93 -3.72
N LEU A 283 -5.66 6.16 -4.92
CA LEU A 283 -4.24 6.41 -5.12
C LEU A 283 -3.78 7.68 -4.40
N VAL A 284 -4.50 8.80 -4.58
CA VAL A 284 -4.22 10.09 -3.93
C VAL A 284 -4.25 9.94 -2.40
N ARG A 285 -5.22 9.22 -1.85
CA ARG A 285 -5.30 8.96 -0.41
C ARG A 285 -4.12 8.13 0.09
N ALA A 286 -3.75 7.07 -0.62
CA ALA A 286 -2.59 6.25 -0.26
C ALA A 286 -1.29 7.08 -0.32
N ALA A 287 -1.16 7.92 -1.35
CA ALA A 287 -0.04 8.84 -1.55
C ALA A 287 0.16 9.77 -0.36
N VAL A 288 -0.93 10.45 0.03
CA VAL A 288 -0.90 11.44 1.10
C VAL A 288 -0.73 10.77 2.47
N MET A 289 -1.32 9.61 2.71
CA MET A 289 -1.26 8.95 4.03
C MET A 289 0.06 8.21 4.29
N HIS A 290 0.69 7.67 3.25
CA HIS A 290 1.91 6.86 3.36
C HIS A 290 3.12 7.51 2.67
N ALA A 291 3.14 8.86 2.60
CA ALA A 291 4.12 9.69 1.91
C ALA A 291 5.54 9.06 1.89
N ASN A 292 5.83 8.34 0.80
CA ASN A 292 7.12 7.71 0.57
C ASN A 292 7.76 8.42 -0.63
N PRO A 293 8.98 8.97 -0.50
CA PRO A 293 9.62 9.75 -1.57
C PRO A 293 9.72 8.97 -2.89
N THR A 294 10.02 7.66 -2.84
CA THR A 294 10.14 6.84 -4.06
C THR A 294 8.80 6.71 -4.80
N PHE A 295 7.71 6.61 -4.04
CA PHE A 295 6.39 6.49 -4.60
C PHE A 295 5.92 7.82 -5.18
N MET A 296 6.13 8.91 -4.45
CA MET A 296 5.74 10.24 -4.91
C MET A 296 6.50 10.62 -6.19
N GLN A 297 7.78 10.26 -6.33
CA GLN A 297 8.54 10.39 -7.57
C GLN A 297 7.93 9.60 -8.73
N GLN A 298 7.56 8.33 -8.50
CA GLN A 298 6.87 7.53 -9.51
C GLN A 298 5.55 8.17 -9.91
N LEU A 299 4.76 8.64 -8.95
CA LEU A 299 3.48 9.29 -9.20
C LEU A 299 3.64 10.56 -10.04
N VAL A 300 4.63 11.41 -9.74
CA VAL A 300 4.96 12.60 -10.55
C VAL A 300 5.35 12.19 -11.97
N GLN A 301 6.29 11.26 -12.13
CA GLN A 301 6.71 10.80 -13.45
C GLN A 301 5.55 10.23 -14.26
N THR A 302 4.66 9.47 -13.62
CA THR A 302 3.46 8.95 -14.29
C THR A 302 2.44 10.04 -14.60
N ALA A 303 2.31 11.06 -13.74
CA ALA A 303 1.38 12.17 -13.94
C ALA A 303 1.84 13.08 -15.09
N GLU A 304 3.14 13.36 -15.18
CA GLU A 304 3.77 14.07 -16.30
C GLU A 304 3.55 13.30 -17.62
N ASN A 305 3.85 11.99 -17.61
CA ASN A 305 3.71 11.16 -18.81
C ASN A 305 2.25 10.95 -19.25
N ALA A 306 1.31 11.01 -18.31
CA ALA A 306 -0.11 10.83 -18.58
C ALA A 306 -0.88 12.16 -18.74
N ASN A 307 -0.27 13.33 -18.51
CA ASN A 307 -0.96 14.62 -18.58
C ASN A 307 -2.21 14.69 -17.67
N VAL A 308 -2.14 14.02 -16.51
CA VAL A 308 -3.29 13.83 -15.61
C VAL A 308 -3.18 14.76 -14.39
N CYS A 309 -4.30 15.37 -14.00
CA CYS A 309 -4.41 16.33 -12.88
C CYS A 309 -4.33 15.72 -11.46
N ILE A 310 -3.53 14.67 -11.27
CA ILE A 310 -3.42 13.99 -9.96
C ILE A 310 -2.60 14.80 -8.96
N LEU A 311 -1.56 15.52 -9.39
CA LEU A 311 -0.69 16.26 -8.47
C LEU A 311 -1.44 17.38 -7.71
N PRO A 312 -2.24 18.22 -8.38
CA PRO A 312 -3.17 19.10 -7.68
C PRO A 312 -4.17 18.39 -6.77
N ALA A 313 -4.61 17.18 -7.13
CA ALA A 313 -5.56 16.40 -6.32
C ALA A 313 -4.93 15.94 -5.02
N CYS A 314 -3.70 15.44 -5.12
CA CYS A 314 -2.84 15.14 -3.98
C CYS A 314 -2.63 16.38 -3.11
N LEU A 315 -2.38 17.55 -3.72
CA LEU A 315 -2.15 18.79 -2.98
C LEU A 315 -3.40 19.21 -2.21
N CYS A 316 -4.56 19.23 -2.87
CA CYS A 316 -5.84 19.53 -2.23
C CYS A 316 -6.18 18.53 -1.12
N SER A 317 -5.88 17.24 -1.32
CA SER A 317 -6.11 16.19 -0.33
C SER A 317 -5.19 16.31 0.88
N ALA A 318 -3.90 16.56 0.66
CA ALA A 318 -2.93 16.78 1.72
C ALA A 318 -3.28 18.04 2.51
N ALA A 319 -3.66 19.11 1.81
CA ALA A 319 -4.08 20.38 2.40
C ALA A 319 -5.32 20.22 3.27
N TYR A 320 -6.32 19.45 2.82
CA TYR A 320 -7.52 19.16 3.61
C TYR A 320 -7.23 18.28 4.83
N GLY A 321 -6.38 17.26 4.66
CA GLY A 321 -6.02 16.30 5.70
C GLY A 321 -5.06 16.82 6.77
N GLY A 322 -4.39 17.96 6.53
CA GLY A 322 -3.41 18.51 7.47
C GLY A 322 -2.04 17.84 7.37
N ASN A 323 -1.70 17.18 6.27
CA ASN A 323 -0.38 16.55 6.11
C ASN A 323 0.64 17.51 5.53
N GLU A 324 1.39 18.19 6.40
CA GLU A 324 2.41 19.17 6.01
C GLU A 324 3.55 18.57 5.18
N HIS A 325 4.01 17.36 5.52
CA HIS A 325 5.10 16.69 4.80
C HIS A 325 4.71 16.37 3.35
N ALA A 326 3.48 15.90 3.14
CA ALA A 326 2.98 15.61 1.79
C ALA A 326 2.82 16.90 0.96
N VAL A 327 2.33 17.99 1.57
CA VAL A 327 2.23 19.30 0.90
C VAL A 327 3.61 19.81 0.50
N LEU A 328 4.57 19.81 1.43
CA LEU A 328 5.93 20.29 1.14
C LEU A 328 6.57 19.51 -0.01
N TRP A 329 6.42 18.19 -0.02
CA TRP A 329 6.93 17.34 -1.09
C TRP A 329 6.28 17.67 -2.44
N LEU A 330 4.95 17.83 -2.48
CA LEU A 330 4.21 18.15 -3.69
C LEU A 330 4.57 19.53 -4.25
N LEU A 331 4.79 20.52 -3.38
CA LEU A 331 5.26 21.84 -3.78
C LEU A 331 6.68 21.78 -4.38
N ASN A 332 7.58 20.99 -3.77
CA ASN A 332 8.91 20.75 -4.33
C ASN A 332 8.86 20.02 -5.69
N ALA A 333 7.84 19.20 -5.92
CA ALA A 333 7.58 18.53 -7.19
C ALA A 333 6.85 19.41 -8.23
N GLN A 334 6.84 20.74 -8.04
CA GLN A 334 6.22 21.71 -8.95
C GLN A 334 4.71 21.47 -9.19
N ALA A 335 4.00 20.90 -8.22
CA ALA A 335 2.54 20.78 -8.32
C ALA A 335 1.89 22.16 -8.45
N ALA A 336 0.99 22.32 -9.43
CA ALA A 336 0.27 23.57 -9.64
C ALA A 336 -0.56 23.94 -8.40
N VAL A 337 -0.19 25.06 -7.76
CA VAL A 337 -0.72 25.50 -6.47
C VAL A 337 -2.13 26.09 -6.60
N ASP A 338 -2.40 26.77 -7.72
CA ASP A 338 -3.68 27.41 -8.04
C ASP A 338 -4.66 26.46 -8.75
N SER A 339 -4.36 25.16 -8.79
CA SER A 339 -5.27 24.20 -9.40
C SER A 339 -6.45 23.88 -8.47
N HIS A 340 -7.59 23.57 -9.08
CA HIS A 340 -8.90 23.56 -8.44
C HIS A 340 -9.55 22.20 -8.55
N ILE A 341 -9.95 21.61 -7.43
CA ILE A 341 -10.50 20.24 -7.44
C ILE A 341 -11.77 20.15 -6.61
N CYS A 342 -12.70 19.33 -7.09
CA CYS A 342 -13.98 19.05 -6.46
C CYS A 342 -13.78 18.46 -5.06
N HIS A 343 -14.36 19.11 -4.04
CA HIS A 343 -14.33 18.69 -2.65
C HIS A 343 -14.79 17.22 -2.42
N LEU A 344 -15.60 16.67 -3.34
CA LEU A 344 -16.06 15.27 -3.32
C LEU A 344 -14.95 14.22 -3.52
N VAL A 345 -13.87 14.56 -4.25
CA VAL A 345 -12.68 13.70 -4.40
C VAL A 345 -12.07 13.40 -3.01
N LEU A 346 -12.28 14.28 -2.02
CA LEU A 346 -11.70 14.19 -0.68
C LEU A 346 -12.60 13.49 0.35
N LYS A 347 -13.92 13.44 0.11
CA LYS A 347 -14.88 12.77 1.01
C LYS A 347 -15.17 11.31 0.66
N GLY A 348 -14.52 10.75 -0.36
CA GLY A 348 -14.78 9.39 -0.84
C GLY A 348 -15.95 9.39 -1.81
N ALA A 349 -15.64 9.59 -3.08
CA ALA A 349 -16.60 9.61 -4.17
C ALA A 349 -17.13 8.20 -4.48
N HIS A 350 -18.07 7.72 -3.65
CA HIS A 350 -18.94 6.59 -4.02
C HIS A 350 -20.39 6.73 -3.57
N GLN A 351 -20.74 7.73 -2.74
CA GLN A 351 -22.12 7.93 -2.28
C GLN A 351 -22.75 9.28 -2.66
N LEU A 352 -22.02 10.18 -3.32
CA LEU A 352 -22.53 11.50 -3.64
C LEU A 352 -22.35 11.79 -5.13
N LEU A 353 -23.07 11.05 -5.96
CA LEU A 353 -23.24 11.37 -7.38
C LEU A 353 -24.13 12.61 -7.61
N PHE A 354 -24.62 13.29 -6.55
CA PHE A 354 -25.61 14.36 -6.68
C PHE A 354 -25.43 15.57 -5.73
N SER A 355 -24.34 15.66 -4.96
CA SER A 355 -24.10 16.83 -4.11
C SER A 355 -23.17 17.81 -4.82
N VAL A 356 -23.75 18.86 -5.42
CA VAL A 356 -23.12 20.08 -5.97
C VAL A 356 -21.60 20.15 -5.82
N HIS A 357 -20.91 20.07 -6.97
CA HIS A 357 -19.47 20.05 -7.18
C HIS A 357 -18.75 21.29 -6.64
N ALA A 358 -18.62 21.45 -5.33
CA ALA A 358 -17.89 22.59 -4.77
C ALA A 358 -16.39 22.49 -5.13
N ARG A 359 -15.96 23.24 -6.15
CA ARG A 359 -14.57 23.44 -6.54
C ARG A 359 -13.91 24.28 -5.46
N ARG A 360 -12.75 23.86 -4.95
CA ARG A 360 -11.97 24.64 -3.98
C ARG A 360 -10.47 24.55 -4.30
N THR A 361 -9.72 25.61 -3.98
CA THR A 361 -8.24 25.60 -4.00
C THR A 361 -7.70 24.82 -2.80
N ALA A 362 -6.46 24.33 -2.91
CA ALA A 362 -5.74 23.78 -1.76
C ALA A 362 -5.67 24.80 -0.60
N LEU A 363 -5.47 26.07 -0.92
CA LEU A 363 -5.43 27.16 0.06
C LEU A 363 -6.76 27.33 0.79
N ALA A 364 -7.89 27.35 0.07
CA ALA A 364 -9.22 27.48 0.68
C ALA A 364 -9.58 26.26 1.55
N LEU A 365 -9.16 25.06 1.15
CA LEU A 365 -9.33 23.84 1.94
C LEU A 365 -8.53 23.86 3.24
N ALA A 366 -7.24 24.24 3.17
CA ALA A 366 -6.37 24.38 4.35
C ALA A 366 -6.89 25.48 5.29
N ALA A 367 -7.32 26.61 4.71
CA ALA A 367 -7.84 27.75 5.44
C ALA A 367 -9.13 27.40 6.20
N GLY A 368 -10.10 26.76 5.56
CA GLY A 368 -11.34 26.31 6.23
C GLY A 368 -11.15 25.22 7.29
N ARG A 369 -9.99 24.55 7.31
CA ARG A 369 -9.64 23.58 8.35
C ARG A 369 -8.76 24.17 9.46
N GLY A 370 -8.22 25.36 9.26
CA GLY A 370 -7.34 26.02 10.21
C GLY A 370 -5.90 25.48 10.22
N HIS A 371 -5.43 24.88 9.12
CA HIS A 371 -4.09 24.28 9.04
C HIS A 371 -3.02 25.35 8.77
N CYS A 372 -2.53 26.00 9.83
CA CYS A 372 -1.64 27.17 9.74
C CYS A 372 -0.35 26.92 8.95
N GLY A 373 0.34 25.80 9.21
CA GLY A 373 1.61 25.48 8.53
C GLY A 373 1.42 25.25 7.03
N ILE A 374 0.33 24.60 6.64
CA ILE A 374 -0.03 24.39 5.22
C ILE A 374 -0.37 25.71 4.53
N VAL A 375 -1.16 26.57 5.17
CA VAL A 375 -1.49 27.90 4.62
C VAL A 375 -0.22 28.71 4.37
N ALA A 376 0.71 28.73 5.32
CA ALA A 376 1.99 29.42 5.16
C ALA A 376 2.84 28.83 4.01
N MET A 377 2.87 27.50 3.85
CA MET A 377 3.59 26.86 2.74
C MET A 377 2.98 27.19 1.38
N LEU A 378 1.64 27.14 1.25
CA LEU A 378 0.94 27.44 0.00
C LEU A 378 1.13 28.91 -0.41
N LEU A 379 1.02 29.84 0.53
CA LEU A 379 1.25 31.26 0.27
C LEU A 379 2.70 31.56 -0.11
N ARG A 380 3.68 30.91 0.54
CA ARG A 380 5.09 30.99 0.12
C ARG A 380 5.33 30.45 -1.29
N ALA A 381 4.55 29.46 -1.70
CA ALA A 381 4.54 28.93 -3.06
C ALA A 381 3.73 29.79 -4.06
N ARG A 382 3.38 31.03 -3.68
CA ARG A 382 2.64 32.01 -4.50
C ARG A 382 1.20 31.61 -4.84
N ALA A 383 0.54 30.83 -4.00
CA ALA A 383 -0.91 30.60 -4.14
C ALA A 383 -1.67 31.94 -4.12
N ASP A 384 -2.59 32.16 -5.05
CA ASP A 384 -3.42 33.37 -5.05
C ASP A 384 -4.55 33.28 -4.00
N PRO A 385 -4.52 34.10 -2.92
CA PRO A 385 -5.56 34.09 -1.88
C PRO A 385 -6.93 34.58 -2.36
N ASN A 386 -6.98 35.29 -3.49
CA ASN A 386 -8.18 35.92 -4.04
C ASN A 386 -8.92 35.03 -5.04
N THR A 387 -8.37 33.85 -5.33
CA THR A 387 -8.98 32.89 -6.22
C THR A 387 -10.39 32.54 -5.76
N ARG A 388 -11.37 32.79 -6.65
CA ARG A 388 -12.79 32.62 -6.38
C ARG A 388 -13.32 31.39 -7.10
N LEU A 389 -13.83 30.43 -6.32
CA LEU A 389 -14.50 29.24 -6.84
C LEU A 389 -15.83 29.04 -6.16
N ASP A 390 -16.89 28.86 -6.95
CA ASP A 390 -18.28 28.74 -6.47
C ASP A 390 -18.67 29.86 -5.48
N GLY A 391 -18.13 31.04 -5.75
CA GLY A 391 -18.30 32.22 -4.92
C GLY A 391 -17.51 32.21 -3.59
N GLN A 392 -16.57 31.30 -3.37
CA GLN A 392 -15.79 31.22 -2.14
C GLN A 392 -14.31 31.53 -2.41
N THR A 393 -13.72 32.34 -1.52
CA THR A 393 -12.27 32.59 -1.45
C THR A 393 -11.69 31.88 -0.22
N ALA A 394 -10.35 31.82 -0.12
CA ALA A 394 -9.70 31.22 1.05
C ALA A 394 -10.09 31.94 2.36
N LEU A 395 -10.20 33.26 2.33
CA LEU A 395 -10.59 34.07 3.48
C LEU A 395 -12.05 33.83 3.89
N LEU A 396 -12.99 33.80 2.93
CA LEU A 396 -14.40 33.49 3.19
C LEU A 396 -14.53 32.11 3.83
N GLN A 397 -13.74 31.15 3.35
CA GLN A 397 -13.77 29.79 3.87
C GLN A 397 -13.15 29.64 5.27
N ALA A 398 -12.06 30.35 5.55
CA ALA A 398 -11.49 30.46 6.89
C ALA A 398 -12.52 30.99 7.88
N ALA A 399 -13.19 32.10 7.53
CA ALA A 399 -14.21 32.72 8.36
C ALA A 399 -15.45 31.82 8.57
N ALA A 400 -15.94 31.17 7.50
CA ALA A 400 -17.10 30.28 7.57
C ALA A 400 -16.91 29.05 8.46
N HIS A 401 -15.68 28.62 8.69
CA HIS A 401 -15.36 27.42 9.47
C HIS A 401 -14.67 27.72 10.81
N GLY A 402 -14.49 29.00 11.16
CA GLY A 402 -13.85 29.42 12.41
C GLY A 402 -12.36 29.07 12.48
N ALA A 403 -11.62 29.35 11.41
CA ALA A 403 -10.17 29.19 11.38
C ALA A 403 -9.48 30.14 12.40
N PRO A 404 -8.32 29.78 12.95
CA PRO A 404 -7.61 30.60 13.93
C PRO A 404 -7.11 31.90 13.30
N GLU A 405 -6.92 32.93 14.14
CA GLU A 405 -6.41 34.25 13.75
C GLU A 405 -5.15 34.16 12.87
N THR A 406 -4.22 33.26 13.21
CA THR A 406 -2.98 33.05 12.46
C THR A 406 -3.20 32.73 10.97
N VAL A 407 -4.23 31.96 10.63
CA VAL A 407 -4.60 31.67 9.22
C VAL A 407 -5.14 32.92 8.55
N VAL A 408 -6.04 33.63 9.22
CA VAL A 408 -6.67 34.86 8.71
C VAL A 408 -5.62 35.93 8.46
N CYS A 409 -4.76 36.21 9.44
CA CYS A 409 -3.64 37.13 9.33
C CYS A 409 -2.64 36.74 8.22
N SER A 410 -2.38 35.44 8.03
CA SER A 410 -1.50 34.99 6.93
C SER A 410 -2.09 35.28 5.56
N ILE A 411 -3.40 35.05 5.38
CA ILE A 411 -4.10 35.33 4.12
C ILE A 411 -4.17 36.84 3.86
N LEU A 412 -4.45 37.66 4.88
CA LEU A 412 -4.49 39.12 4.77
C LEU A 412 -3.11 39.70 4.43
N LYS A 413 -2.04 39.21 5.06
CA LYS A 413 -0.65 39.60 4.75
C LYS A 413 -0.26 39.28 3.31
N ALA A 414 -0.85 38.25 2.72
CA ALA A 414 -0.66 37.88 1.32
C ALA A 414 -1.56 38.67 0.34
N ALA A 415 -2.10 39.82 0.75
CA ALA A 415 -3.03 40.64 -0.03
C ALA A 415 -4.37 39.96 -0.32
N GLY A 416 -4.87 39.15 0.61
CA GLY A 416 -6.24 38.64 0.57
C GLY A 416 -7.27 39.75 0.72
N GLU A 417 -8.24 39.80 -0.20
CA GLU A 417 -9.26 40.84 -0.23
C GLU A 417 -10.34 40.61 0.85
N VAL A 418 -10.35 41.50 1.86
CA VAL A 418 -11.17 41.37 3.06
C VAL A 418 -12.68 41.50 2.80
N ASN A 419 -13.05 42.32 1.82
CA ASN A 419 -14.44 42.66 1.51
C ASN A 419 -15.02 41.85 0.35
N ARG A 420 -14.34 40.79 -0.11
CA ARG A 420 -14.91 39.89 -1.10
C ARG A 420 -16.13 39.19 -0.54
N GLU A 421 -17.16 39.10 -1.36
CA GLU A 421 -18.47 38.57 -0.98
C GLU A 421 -18.66 37.15 -1.50
N ASP A 422 -19.36 36.30 -0.75
CA ASP A 422 -19.78 35.02 -1.29
C ASP A 422 -20.99 35.09 -2.24
N SER A 423 -21.48 33.94 -2.72
CA SER A 423 -22.64 33.90 -3.62
C SER A 423 -23.94 34.48 -3.04
N PHE A 424 -23.99 34.71 -1.72
CA PHE A 424 -25.11 35.32 -1.00
C PHE A 424 -24.83 36.77 -0.59
N GLY A 425 -23.73 37.37 -1.08
CA GLY A 425 -23.33 38.72 -0.73
C GLY A 425 -22.69 38.85 0.66
N ARG A 426 -22.23 37.74 1.28
CA ARG A 426 -21.69 37.76 2.64
C ARG A 426 -20.17 37.94 2.62
N THR A 427 -19.65 38.87 3.41
CA THR A 427 -18.20 39.09 3.60
C THR A 427 -17.59 38.14 4.63
N ALA A 428 -16.26 38.10 4.70
CA ALA A 428 -15.54 37.28 5.69
C ALA A 428 -15.93 37.66 7.13
N LEU A 429 -16.06 38.96 7.43
CA LEU A 429 -16.52 39.46 8.73
C LEU A 429 -17.90 38.90 9.09
N ARG A 430 -18.84 38.94 8.14
CA ARG A 430 -20.20 38.39 8.32
C ARG A 430 -20.17 36.90 8.64
N LEU A 431 -19.34 36.13 7.94
CA LEU A 431 -19.23 34.68 8.09
C LEU A 431 -18.59 34.30 9.43
N ALA A 432 -17.56 35.03 9.88
CA ALA A 432 -16.94 34.83 11.19
C ALA A 432 -17.96 35.02 12.32
N LEU A 433 -18.86 36.01 12.19
CA LEU A 433 -19.94 36.24 13.15
C LEU A 433 -21.04 35.17 13.10
N LEU A 434 -21.27 34.51 11.97
CA LEU A 434 -22.27 33.43 11.83
C LEU A 434 -21.81 32.08 12.32
N TYR A 435 -20.50 31.93 12.56
CA TYR A 435 -19.97 30.64 12.94
C TYR A 435 -20.63 30.13 14.22
N ARG A 436 -20.78 28.79 14.30
CA ARG A 436 -21.59 28.10 15.33
C ARG A 436 -21.01 28.23 16.74
N LYS A 437 -19.70 28.49 16.85
CA LYS A 437 -19.02 28.79 18.12
C LYS A 437 -19.06 30.30 18.41
N PRO A 438 -18.85 30.74 19.68
CA PRO A 438 -18.64 32.15 19.95
C PRO A 438 -17.57 32.71 18.99
N PRO A 439 -17.80 33.89 18.40
CA PRO A 439 -16.86 34.47 17.46
C PRO A 439 -15.53 34.68 18.16
N ASP A 440 -14.45 34.24 17.51
CA ASP A 440 -13.12 34.52 18.01
C ASP A 440 -12.86 36.02 17.84
N LEU A 441 -12.83 36.75 18.96
CA LEU A 441 -12.65 38.20 18.98
C LEU A 441 -11.36 38.60 18.29
N GLN A 442 -10.32 37.76 18.33
CA GLN A 442 -9.05 38.01 17.65
C GLN A 442 -9.22 38.00 16.12
N VAL A 443 -10.01 37.06 15.59
CA VAL A 443 -10.32 37.00 14.15
C VAL A 443 -11.13 38.22 13.71
N VAL A 444 -12.11 38.63 14.51
CA VAL A 444 -12.92 39.83 14.23
C VAL A 444 -12.03 41.08 14.23
N GLN A 445 -11.18 41.22 15.25
CA GLN A 445 -10.24 42.34 15.35
C GLN A 445 -9.25 42.38 14.17
N ALA A 446 -8.70 41.22 13.77
CA ALA A 446 -7.81 41.13 12.61
C ALA A 446 -8.50 41.54 11.30
N LEU A 447 -9.75 41.14 11.09
CA LEU A 447 -10.54 41.55 9.91
C LEU A 447 -10.84 43.06 9.94
N LEU A 448 -11.18 43.62 11.10
CA LEU A 448 -11.43 45.07 11.25
C LEU A 448 -10.15 45.89 11.03
N GLN A 449 -9.00 45.44 11.56
CA GLN A 449 -7.70 46.06 11.29
C GLN A 449 -7.34 46.05 9.80
N ALA A 450 -7.80 45.03 9.06
CA ALA A 450 -7.66 44.96 7.61
C ALA A 450 -8.73 45.75 6.83
N LYS A 451 -9.50 46.63 7.50
CA LYS A 451 -10.56 47.48 6.93
C LYS A 451 -11.76 46.69 6.37
N ALA A 452 -12.17 45.63 7.07
CA ALA A 452 -13.43 44.96 6.77
C ALA A 452 -14.62 45.91 6.94
N ASP A 453 -15.56 45.90 5.99
CA ASP A 453 -16.77 46.71 6.04
C ASP A 453 -17.76 46.12 7.07
N LYS A 454 -17.93 46.85 8.18
CA LYS A 454 -18.85 46.51 9.27
C LYS A 454 -20.33 46.77 8.95
N GLN A 455 -20.62 47.57 7.91
CA GLN A 455 -21.97 47.93 7.49
C GLN A 455 -22.43 47.23 6.20
N HIS A 456 -21.54 46.49 5.53
CA HIS A 456 -21.85 45.76 4.31
C HIS A 456 -23.12 44.92 4.46
N ARG A 457 -24.09 45.08 3.56
CA ARG A 457 -25.37 44.38 3.61
C ARG A 457 -25.34 43.19 2.66
N ASP A 458 -25.69 42.02 3.19
CA ASP A 458 -25.91 40.83 2.34
C ASP A 458 -27.17 40.97 1.49
N GLN A 459 -27.44 39.98 0.62
CA GLN A 459 -28.66 39.95 -0.20
C GLN A 459 -29.98 39.97 0.61
N PHE A 460 -29.91 39.75 1.92
CA PHE A 460 -31.05 39.80 2.84
C PHE A 460 -31.08 41.10 3.66
N GLY A 461 -30.24 42.08 3.33
CA GLY A 461 -30.17 43.38 4.02
C GLY A 461 -29.51 43.34 5.41
N ARG A 462 -28.87 42.23 5.79
CA ARG A 462 -28.27 42.06 7.12
C ARG A 462 -26.81 42.50 7.10
N SER A 463 -26.43 43.43 7.97
CA SER A 463 -25.04 43.89 8.13
C SER A 463 -24.35 43.16 9.28
N PRO A 464 -23.01 42.96 9.25
CA PRO A 464 -22.26 42.39 10.37
C PRO A 464 -22.67 42.94 11.75
N LEU A 465 -22.88 44.27 11.84
CA LEU A 465 -23.33 44.95 13.05
C LEU A 465 -24.69 44.44 13.56
N SER A 466 -25.64 44.17 12.66
CA SER A 466 -26.96 43.68 13.05
C SER A 466 -26.91 42.30 13.71
N ILE A 467 -25.89 41.48 13.42
CA ILE A 467 -25.73 40.13 14.01
C ILE A 467 -24.94 40.17 15.29
N ALA A 468 -23.93 41.05 15.37
CA ALA A 468 -23.27 41.31 16.64
C ALA A 468 -24.29 41.76 17.70
N ALA A 469 -25.23 42.64 17.32
CA ALA A 469 -26.35 43.04 18.18
C ALA A 469 -27.28 41.87 18.56
N GLN A 470 -27.60 40.98 17.62
CA GLN A 470 -28.42 39.79 17.90
C GLN A 470 -27.74 38.78 18.84
N LYS A 471 -26.41 38.70 18.83
CA LYS A 471 -25.66 37.78 19.69
C LYS A 471 -25.55 38.24 21.16
N LEU A 472 -25.97 39.47 21.48
CA LEU A 472 -25.98 40.05 22.84
C LEU A 472 -24.61 40.00 23.54
N ASP A 473 -23.52 39.97 22.77
CA ASP A 473 -22.16 39.94 23.28
C ASP A 473 -21.60 41.37 23.37
N GLY A 474 -21.54 41.92 24.59
CA GLY A 474 -21.12 43.30 24.83
C GLY A 474 -19.68 43.59 24.39
N ALA A 475 -18.78 42.61 24.52
CA ALA A 475 -17.39 42.77 24.08
C ALA A 475 -17.27 42.88 22.55
N LEU A 476 -18.06 42.07 21.84
CA LEU A 476 -18.13 42.09 20.38
C LEU A 476 -18.78 43.38 19.85
N LEU A 477 -19.82 43.86 20.52
CA LEU A 477 -20.48 45.13 20.19
C LEU A 477 -19.53 46.30 20.38
N ASN A 478 -18.82 46.36 21.51
CA ASN A 478 -17.79 47.38 21.73
C ASN A 478 -16.71 47.32 20.65
N LEU A 479 -16.18 46.15 20.31
CA LEU A 479 -15.19 45.99 19.22
C LEU A 479 -15.68 46.47 17.85
N MET A 480 -16.98 46.33 17.55
CA MET A 480 -17.58 46.76 16.28
C MET A 480 -17.97 48.24 16.27
N GLN A 481 -18.28 48.79 17.45
CA GLN A 481 -18.66 50.19 17.68
C GLN A 481 -17.46 51.09 17.92
N ASP A 482 -16.37 50.56 18.47
CA ASP A 482 -15.12 51.27 18.72
C ASP A 482 -14.55 51.75 17.40
N GLU A 483 -14.92 52.98 17.06
CA GLU A 483 -14.12 53.86 16.25
C GLU A 483 -12.84 54.10 17.06
N ALA A 484 -11.74 53.49 16.63
CA ALA A 484 -10.45 54.02 17.03
C ALA A 484 -10.46 55.50 16.62
N MET A 485 -10.43 56.37 17.63
CA MET A 485 -9.95 57.73 17.54
C MET A 485 -8.57 57.74 16.87
N GLN A 486 -8.52 57.69 15.55
CA GLN A 486 -7.34 57.90 14.75
C GLN A 486 -7.73 58.82 13.60
N LYS A 487 -7.78 60.11 13.97
CA LYS A 487 -7.55 61.23 13.08
C LYS A 487 -6.19 61.10 12.40
#